data_AF-A0AB73U5J3-F1
#
_entry.id   AF-A0AB73U5J3-F1
#
_cell.length_a   1.000
_cell.length_b   1.000
_cell.length_c   1.000
_cell.angle_alpha   90.00
_cell.angle_beta   90.00
_cell.angle_gamma   90.00
#
_symmetry.space_group_name_H-M   'P 1'
#
loop_
_entity.id
_entity.type
_entity.pdbx_description
1 polymer ?
#
loop_
_entity_poly.entity_id
_entity_poly.type
_entity_poly.pdbx_seq_one_letter_code
_entity_poly.pdbx_strand_id
1 'polypeptide(L)'
;MQPDDQVASEAGLGSPLYRGIHLQHEWTTSVDEILSYDTDSLLSNIAQTADGMGGQLVRAMAEHISAICERTGNVVDAGGSNFYEAIIEVSEKMELAFDDEGKLKQQILLHPDNLPEEPPTAEQEARLKAVIDRKREEWSAARSRRELP
;
A
#
# COMPACT_ATOMS: atom_id res chain seq x y z
N MET A 1 2.04 -37.19 -24.72
CA MET A 1 1.03 -37.51 -23.68
C MET A 1 0.98 -36.29 -22.77
N GLN A 2 0.09 -35.35 -23.10
CA GLN A 2 -0.24 -34.19 -22.25
C GLN A 2 -1.18 -34.65 -21.14
N PRO A 3 -1.01 -34.11 -19.93
CA PRO A 3 -2.11 -33.69 -19.08
C PRO A 3 -2.14 -32.15 -19.13
N ASP A 4 -3.12 -31.44 -19.70
CA ASP A 4 -4.58 -31.56 -19.61
C ASP A 4 -5.05 -32.07 -18.25
N ASP A 5 -4.79 -31.26 -17.23
CA ASP A 5 -5.66 -31.20 -16.05
C ASP A 5 -5.86 -29.73 -15.62
N GLN A 6 -6.97 -29.19 -16.12
CA GLN A 6 -7.88 -28.30 -15.41
C GLN A 6 -7.30 -27.00 -14.83
N VAL A 7 -7.11 -26.02 -15.72
CA VAL A 7 -7.41 -24.62 -15.36
C VAL A 7 -8.94 -24.53 -15.24
N ALA A 8 -9.48 -24.97 -14.10
CA ALA A 8 -10.86 -24.69 -13.74
C ALA A 8 -10.99 -23.16 -13.67
N SER A 9 -11.74 -22.59 -14.61
CA SER A 9 -12.04 -21.17 -14.61
C SER A 9 -12.84 -20.83 -13.35
N GLU A 10 -12.19 -20.25 -12.35
CA GLU A 10 -12.83 -19.46 -11.28
C GLU A 10 -13.36 -18.12 -11.82
N ALA A 11 -13.89 -18.14 -13.05
CA ALA A 11 -14.54 -17.00 -13.66
C ALA A 11 -15.95 -16.86 -13.05
N GLY A 12 -16.05 -16.23 -11.87
CA GLY A 12 -17.34 -15.69 -11.44
C GLY A 12 -17.61 -15.49 -9.95
N LEU A 13 -16.73 -15.89 -9.03
CA LEU A 13 -17.01 -15.78 -7.58
C LEU A 13 -15.97 -15.01 -6.76
N GLY A 14 -14.96 -14.43 -7.42
CA GLY A 14 -13.97 -13.58 -6.75
C GLY A 14 -14.59 -12.26 -6.32
N SER A 15 -14.63 -12.00 -5.01
CA SER A 15 -14.90 -10.65 -4.49
C SER A 15 -13.98 -9.66 -5.20
N PRO A 16 -14.48 -8.49 -5.61
CA PRO A 16 -13.65 -7.47 -6.26
C PRO A 16 -12.61 -6.84 -5.30
N LEU A 17 -12.57 -7.29 -4.04
CA LEU A 17 -11.59 -7.01 -3.01
C LEU A 17 -10.45 -8.04 -2.95
N TYR A 18 -10.53 -9.12 -3.73
CA TYR A 18 -9.52 -10.16 -3.80
C TYR A 18 -8.97 -10.27 -5.22
N ARG A 19 -7.64 -10.31 -5.32
CA ARG A 19 -6.94 -10.55 -6.58
C ARG A 19 -5.76 -11.49 -6.32
N GLY A 20 -5.79 -12.67 -6.95
CA GLY A 20 -4.61 -13.53 -7.03
C GLY A 20 -3.55 -12.87 -7.91
N ILE A 21 -2.31 -12.79 -7.40
CA ILE A 21 -1.16 -12.32 -8.17
C ILE A 21 -0.26 -13.53 -8.39
N HIS A 22 -0.13 -13.95 -9.65
CA HIS A 22 0.81 -15.01 -10.05
C HIS A 22 2.08 -14.38 -10.57
N LEU A 23 3.21 -14.76 -10.01
CA LEU A 23 4.53 -14.32 -10.45
C LEU A 23 5.30 -15.50 -11.04
N GLN A 24 5.86 -15.27 -12.22
CA GLN A 24 6.79 -16.18 -12.86
C GLN A 24 8.02 -15.37 -13.26
N HIS A 25 9.19 -15.90 -12.93
CA HIS A 25 10.47 -15.35 -13.39
C HIS A 25 11.21 -16.41 -14.19
N GLU A 26 11.67 -16.01 -15.37
CA GLU A 26 12.48 -16.84 -16.25
C GLU A 26 13.80 -16.12 -16.48
N TRP A 27 14.90 -16.85 -16.35
CA TRP A 27 16.25 -16.32 -16.48
C TRP A 27 17.14 -17.31 -17.21
N THR A 28 18.19 -16.78 -17.83
CA THR A 28 19.17 -17.54 -18.61
C THR A 28 20.56 -17.27 -18.06
N THR A 29 21.35 -18.33 -17.88
CA THR A 29 22.78 -18.27 -17.45
C THR A 29 23.65 -18.93 -18.52
N SER A 30 24.96 -18.62 -18.54
CA SER A 30 25.90 -19.23 -19.46
C SER A 30 26.27 -20.66 -19.04
N VAL A 31 26.51 -21.53 -20.01
CA VAL A 31 26.99 -22.89 -19.72
C VAL A 31 28.38 -22.85 -19.07
N ASP A 32 29.20 -21.87 -19.42
CA ASP A 32 30.55 -21.70 -18.88
C ASP A 32 30.55 -21.35 -17.38
N GLU A 33 29.60 -20.53 -16.90
CA GLU A 33 29.40 -20.25 -15.47
C GLU A 33 29.10 -21.52 -14.65
N ILE A 34 28.34 -22.45 -15.25
CA ILE A 34 28.01 -23.73 -14.61
C ILE A 34 29.25 -24.63 -14.57
N LEU A 35 29.98 -24.72 -15.69
CA LEU A 35 31.16 -25.58 -15.80
C LEU A 35 32.32 -25.09 -14.94
N SER A 36 32.43 -23.77 -14.72
CA SER A 36 33.46 -23.16 -13.89
C SER A 36 33.13 -23.18 -12.39
N TYR A 37 31.94 -23.64 -11.99
CA TYR A 37 31.43 -23.54 -10.63
C TYR A 37 31.49 -22.10 -10.09
N ASP A 38 31.13 -21.12 -10.92
CA ASP A 38 31.04 -19.72 -10.50
C ASP A 38 29.78 -19.49 -9.65
N THR A 39 29.88 -19.86 -8.37
CA THR A 39 28.80 -19.70 -7.40
C THR A 39 28.48 -18.24 -7.09
N ASP A 40 29.45 -17.34 -7.25
CA ASP A 40 29.28 -15.93 -6.91
C ASP A 40 28.36 -15.24 -7.93
N SER A 41 28.58 -15.49 -9.21
CA SER A 41 27.68 -15.01 -10.29
C SER A 41 26.27 -15.59 -10.14
N LEU A 42 26.14 -16.87 -9.82
CA LEU A 42 24.84 -17.51 -9.57
C LEU A 42 24.09 -16.84 -8.40
N LEU A 43 24.76 -16.64 -7.27
CA LEU A 43 24.16 -16.02 -6.08
C LEU A 43 23.77 -14.56 -6.33
N SER A 44 24.61 -13.80 -7.05
CA SER A 44 24.33 -12.42 -7.43
C SER A 44 23.06 -12.31 -8.27
N ASN A 45 22.89 -13.19 -9.25
CA ASN A 45 21.71 -13.18 -10.12
C ASN A 45 20.43 -13.59 -9.38
N ILE A 46 20.51 -14.55 -8.45
CA ILE A 46 19.37 -14.91 -7.59
C ILE A 46 18.97 -13.71 -6.71
N ALA A 47 19.94 -13.01 -6.11
CA ALA A 47 19.66 -11.83 -5.29
C ALA A 47 19.00 -10.70 -6.11
N GLN A 48 19.53 -10.40 -7.31
CA GLN A 48 18.93 -9.41 -8.21
C GLN A 48 17.50 -9.78 -8.62
N THR A 49 17.25 -11.07 -8.86
CA THR A 49 15.91 -11.58 -9.18
C THR A 49 14.96 -11.35 -8.02
N ALA A 50 15.39 -11.67 -6.79
CA ALA A 50 14.58 -11.46 -5.59
C ALA A 50 14.23 -9.98 -5.37
N ASP A 51 15.19 -9.07 -5.57
CA ASP A 51 14.96 -7.62 -5.49
C ASP A 51 13.94 -7.15 -6.54
N GLY A 52 14.06 -7.64 -7.78
CA GLY A 52 13.12 -7.33 -8.86
C GLY A 52 11.69 -7.82 -8.56
N MET A 53 11.55 -9.02 -8.00
CA MET A 53 10.25 -9.58 -7.61
C MET A 53 9.56 -8.77 -6.51
N GLY A 54 10.33 -8.31 -5.52
CA GLY A 54 9.81 -7.44 -4.46
C GLY A 54 9.19 -6.15 -5.01
N GLY A 55 9.88 -5.50 -5.94
CA GLY A 55 9.37 -4.29 -6.60
C GLY A 55 8.08 -4.53 -7.41
N GLN A 56 7.99 -5.67 -8.11
CA GLN A 56 6.79 -6.05 -8.85
C GLN A 56 5.58 -6.28 -7.93
N LEU A 57 5.78 -6.94 -6.78
CA LEU A 57 4.73 -7.17 -5.79
C LEU A 57 4.18 -5.87 -5.21
N VAL A 58 5.06 -4.97 -4.78
CA VAL A 58 4.64 -3.68 -4.20
C VAL A 58 3.87 -2.86 -5.23
N ARG A 59 4.33 -2.85 -6.49
CA ARG A 59 3.62 -2.17 -7.58
C ARG A 59 2.22 -2.77 -7.80
N ALA A 60 2.12 -4.09 -7.93
CA ALA A 60 0.84 -4.76 -8.14
C ALA A 60 -0.14 -4.54 -6.97
N MET A 61 0.38 -4.52 -5.73
CA MET A 61 -0.40 -4.17 -4.54
C MET A 61 -0.92 -2.74 -4.62
N ALA A 62 -0.06 -1.76 -4.90
CA ALA A 62 -0.44 -0.36 -5.01
C ALA A 62 -1.47 -0.11 -6.12
N GLU A 63 -1.28 -0.71 -7.29
CA GLU A 63 -2.24 -0.66 -8.41
C GLU A 63 -3.60 -1.24 -8.02
N HIS A 64 -3.62 -2.35 -7.28
CA HIS A 64 -4.87 -2.96 -6.83
C HIS A 64 -5.59 -2.08 -5.81
N ILE A 65 -4.86 -1.50 -4.86
CA ILE A 65 -5.41 -0.55 -3.88
C ILE A 65 -5.99 0.67 -4.62
N SER A 66 -5.26 1.26 -5.57
CA SER A 66 -5.72 2.41 -6.36
C SER A 66 -7.02 2.10 -7.09
N ALA A 67 -7.07 0.97 -7.80
CA ALA A 67 -8.26 0.56 -8.54
C ALA A 67 -9.48 0.36 -7.63
N ILE A 68 -9.30 -0.16 -6.41
CA ILE A 68 -10.38 -0.27 -5.44
C ILE A 68 -10.81 1.12 -4.97
N CYS A 69 -9.88 1.99 -4.59
CA CYS A 69 -10.17 3.34 -4.12
C CYS A 69 -10.93 4.17 -5.16
N GLU A 70 -10.51 4.13 -6.42
CA GLU A 70 -11.19 4.78 -7.54
C GLU A 70 -12.63 4.28 -7.69
N ARG A 71 -12.82 2.95 -7.62
CA ARG A 71 -14.14 2.35 -7.76
C ARG A 71 -15.09 2.67 -6.61
N THR A 72 -14.58 2.76 -5.38
CA THR A 72 -15.40 3.08 -4.20
C THR A 72 -15.54 4.58 -3.96
N GLY A 73 -14.90 5.42 -4.78
CA GLY A 73 -14.87 6.87 -4.60
C GLY A 73 -14.02 7.34 -3.41
N ASN A 74 -13.13 6.49 -2.89
CA ASN A 74 -12.18 6.84 -1.82
C ASN A 74 -10.93 7.51 -2.40
N VAL A 75 -11.13 8.56 -3.19
CA VAL A 75 -10.06 9.33 -3.83
C VAL A 75 -10.22 10.80 -3.45
N VAL A 76 -9.11 11.42 -3.07
CA VAL A 76 -9.01 12.86 -2.86
C VAL A 76 -8.13 13.43 -3.98
N ASP A 77 -8.66 14.38 -4.73
CA ASP A 77 -7.90 15.11 -5.75
C ASP A 77 -7.12 16.23 -5.08
N ALA A 78 -5.80 16.06 -4.99
CA ALA A 78 -4.89 17.05 -4.43
C ALA A 78 -4.36 18.05 -5.49
N GLY A 79 -4.87 18.02 -6.73
CA GLY A 79 -4.44 18.89 -7.80
C GLY A 79 -4.53 20.38 -7.44
N GLY A 80 -3.37 21.06 -7.42
CA GLY A 80 -3.28 22.50 -7.11
C GLY A 80 -3.18 22.85 -5.62
N SER A 81 -3.18 21.86 -4.73
CA SER A 81 -3.04 22.03 -3.28
C SER A 81 -1.66 21.57 -2.79
N ASN A 82 -1.16 22.14 -1.69
CA ASN A 82 0.05 21.60 -1.06
C ASN A 82 -0.25 20.30 -0.30
N PHE A 83 0.79 19.50 -0.03
CA PHE A 83 0.68 18.20 0.62
C PHE A 83 -0.12 18.24 1.94
N TYR A 84 0.02 19.29 2.73
CA TYR A 84 -0.67 19.41 4.02
C TYR A 84 -2.16 19.68 3.87
N GLU A 85 -2.58 20.49 2.90
CA GLU A 85 -4.01 20.65 2.60
C GLU A 85 -4.64 19.32 2.18
N ALA A 86 -3.94 18.55 1.34
CA ALA A 86 -4.41 17.23 0.92
C ALA A 86 -4.53 16.26 2.12
N ILE A 87 -3.56 16.25 3.03
CA ILE A 87 -3.64 15.43 4.26
C ILE A 87 -4.78 15.88 5.16
N ILE A 88 -5.01 17.17 5.33
CA ILE A 88 -6.12 17.69 6.14
C ILE A 88 -7.45 17.21 5.53
N GLU A 89 -7.60 17.35 4.22
CA GLU A 89 -8.81 16.91 3.51
C GLU A 89 -9.04 15.39 3.64
N VAL A 90 -7.98 14.59 3.46
CA VAL A 90 -8.02 13.14 3.71
C VAL A 90 -8.43 12.85 5.16
N SER A 91 -7.83 13.55 6.12
CA SER A 91 -8.11 13.39 7.55
C SER A 91 -9.54 13.79 7.91
N GLU A 92 -10.16 14.71 7.17
CA GLU A 92 -11.56 15.10 7.34
C GLU A 92 -12.51 14.05 6.75
N LYS A 93 -12.24 13.59 5.53
CA LYS A 93 -13.13 12.69 4.77
C LYS A 93 -13.04 11.22 5.18
N MET A 94 -11.87 10.74 5.61
CA MET A 94 -11.64 9.31 5.84
C MET A 94 -11.55 8.97 7.33
N GLU A 95 -11.97 7.76 7.71
CA GLU A 95 -11.81 7.30 9.10
C GLU A 95 -10.33 7.17 9.46
N LEU A 96 -9.97 7.65 10.64
CA LEU A 96 -8.61 7.55 11.19
C LEU A 96 -8.55 6.41 12.19
N ALA A 97 -7.52 5.58 12.07
CA ALA A 97 -7.24 4.51 13.02
C ALA A 97 -6.37 5.03 14.17
N PHE A 98 -6.73 4.66 15.39
CA PHE A 98 -5.96 4.95 16.60
C PHE A 98 -5.54 3.65 17.27
N ASP A 99 -4.37 3.66 17.92
CA ASP A 99 -3.93 2.57 18.79
C ASP A 99 -4.57 2.67 20.19
N ASP A 100 -4.24 1.73 21.08
CA ASP A 100 -4.81 1.69 22.44
C ASP A 100 -4.39 2.89 23.31
N GLU A 101 -3.34 3.63 22.95
CA GLU A 101 -2.93 4.89 23.59
C GLU A 101 -3.62 6.12 22.97
N GLY A 102 -4.46 5.92 21.95
CA GLY A 102 -5.10 7.00 21.20
C GLY A 102 -4.16 7.72 20.22
N LYS A 103 -2.98 7.16 19.92
CA LYS A 103 -2.08 7.71 18.91
C LYS A 103 -2.53 7.28 17.51
N LEU A 104 -2.36 8.19 16.55
CA LEU A 104 -2.73 7.95 15.17
C LEU A 104 -1.86 6.83 14.59
N LYS A 105 -2.50 5.77 14.09
CA LYS A 105 -1.85 4.64 13.43
C LYS A 105 -2.04 4.73 11.93
N GLN A 106 -1.35 5.68 11.30
CA GLN A 106 -1.42 5.91 9.87
C GLN A 106 -0.04 5.74 9.23
N GLN A 107 0.00 5.04 8.10
CA GLN A 107 1.17 4.98 7.21
C GLN A 107 0.78 5.64 5.89
N ILE A 108 1.67 6.48 5.37
CA ILE A 108 1.48 7.16 4.10
C ILE A 108 2.58 6.71 3.16
N LEU A 109 2.20 6.13 2.03
CA LEU A 109 3.13 5.77 0.97
C LEU A 109 3.25 6.94 -0.01
N LEU A 110 4.47 7.48 -0.14
CA LEU A 110 4.78 8.63 -0.97
C LEU A 110 5.92 8.30 -1.93
N HIS A 111 5.82 8.82 -3.15
CA HIS A 111 6.97 8.85 -4.05
C HIS A 111 8.00 9.85 -3.50
N PRO A 112 9.32 9.58 -3.58
CA PRO A 112 10.36 10.49 -3.10
C PRO A 112 10.23 11.92 -3.63
N ASP A 113 9.80 12.08 -4.89
CA ASP A 113 9.62 13.39 -5.53
C ASP A 113 8.44 14.19 -4.97
N ASN A 114 7.56 13.56 -4.20
CA ASN A 114 6.38 14.18 -3.60
C ASN A 114 6.55 14.45 -2.10
N LEU A 115 7.78 14.36 -1.59
CA LEU A 115 8.07 14.72 -0.20
C LEU A 115 7.80 16.22 0.01
N PRO A 116 7.09 16.62 1.09
CA PRO A 116 6.91 18.03 1.39
C PRO A 116 8.26 18.68 1.68
N GLU A 117 8.62 19.69 0.89
CA GLU A 117 9.87 20.44 1.06
C GLU A 117 9.81 21.43 2.23
N GLU A 118 8.60 21.94 2.50
CA GLU A 118 8.34 22.93 3.55
C GLU A 118 7.57 22.29 4.71
N PRO A 119 7.78 22.74 5.96
CA PRO A 119 6.94 22.34 7.09
C PRO A 119 5.52 22.92 6.95
N PRO A 120 4.52 22.37 7.69
CA PRO A 120 3.17 22.94 7.67
C PRO A 120 3.17 24.36 8.24
N THR A 121 2.27 25.21 7.74
CA THR A 121 2.04 26.50 8.37
C THR A 121 1.35 26.32 9.74
N ALA A 122 1.43 27.32 10.62
CA ALA A 122 0.77 27.27 11.92
C ALA A 122 -0.76 27.08 11.81
N GLU A 123 -1.37 27.63 10.76
CA GLU A 123 -2.80 27.44 10.48
C GLU A 123 -3.10 25.99 10.08
N GLN A 124 -2.28 25.41 9.21
CA GLN A 124 -2.42 24.02 8.78
C GLN A 124 -2.23 23.04 9.94
N GLU A 125 -1.23 23.28 10.78
CA GLU A 125 -0.98 22.46 11.97
C GLU A 125 -2.17 22.53 12.94
N ALA A 126 -2.71 23.72 13.18
CA ALA A 126 -3.89 23.89 14.03
C ALA A 126 -5.13 23.18 13.46
N ARG A 127 -5.36 23.29 12.14
CA ARG A 127 -6.47 22.61 11.45
C ARG A 127 -6.32 21.09 11.53
N LEU A 128 -5.15 20.56 11.18
CA LEU A 128 -4.89 19.12 11.22
C LEU A 128 -5.07 18.58 12.64
N LYS A 129 -4.53 19.28 13.65
CA LYS A 129 -4.69 18.90 15.05
C LYS A 129 -6.16 18.88 15.48
N ALA A 130 -6.92 19.92 15.14
CA ALA A 130 -8.35 19.99 15.48
C ALA A 130 -9.14 18.82 14.87
N VAL A 131 -8.82 18.44 13.63
CA VAL A 131 -9.46 17.29 12.96
C VAL A 131 -9.11 15.97 13.66
N ILE A 132 -7.83 15.76 13.99
CA ILE A 132 -7.37 14.55 14.68
C ILE A 132 -7.98 14.45 16.08
N ASP A 133 -7.98 15.53 16.84
CA ASP A 133 -8.50 15.54 18.22
C ASP A 133 -10.01 15.23 18.23
N ARG A 134 -10.80 15.84 17.32
CA ARG A 134 -12.22 15.50 17.14
C ARG A 134 -12.42 14.02 16.83
N LYS A 135 -11.66 13.46 15.89
CA LYS A 135 -11.78 12.04 15.51
C LYS A 135 -11.33 11.10 16.62
N ARG A 136 -10.35 11.49 17.42
CA ARG A 136 -9.93 10.75 18.61
C ARG A 136 -11.05 10.70 19.66
N GLU A 137 -11.72 11.83 19.90
CA GLU A 137 -12.87 11.89 20.83
C GLU A 137 -14.01 10.99 20.35
N GLU A 138 -14.36 11.05 19.06
CA GLU A 138 -15.37 10.19 18.44
C GLU A 138 -15.02 8.69 18.58
N TRP A 139 -13.77 8.34 18.30
CA TRP A 139 -13.26 6.97 18.46
C TRP A 139 -13.32 6.49 19.91
N SER A 140 -12.88 7.32 20.85
CA SER A 140 -12.91 7.04 22.30
C SER A 140 -14.34 6.84 22.80
N ALA A 141 -15.27 7.73 22.39
CA ALA A 141 -16.67 7.63 22.75
C ALA A 141 -17.34 6.36 22.17
N ALA A 142 -16.99 5.98 20.93
CA ALA A 142 -17.48 4.75 20.32
C ALA A 142 -17.01 3.49 21.06
N ARG A 143 -15.76 3.48 21.53
CA ARG A 143 -15.20 2.36 22.30
C ARG A 143 -15.79 2.28 23.71
N SER A 144 -15.92 3.40 24.42
CA SER A 144 -16.56 3.46 25.73
C SER A 144 -18.00 2.93 25.70
N ARG A 145 -18.77 3.23 24.64
CA ARG A 145 -20.14 2.69 24.47
C ARG A 145 -20.19 1.17 24.24
N ARG A 146 -19.13 0.56 23.71
CA ARG A 146 -19.04 -0.89 23.48
C ARG A 146 -18.70 -1.67 24.75
N GLU A 147 -18.08 -1.02 25.75
CA GLU A 147 -17.67 -1.63 27.02
C GLU A 147 -18.72 -1.48 28.14
N LEU A 148 -19.85 -0.82 27.85
CA LEU A 148 -20.98 -0.75 28.79
C LEU A 148 -21.81 -2.05 28.70
N PRO A 149 -22.03 -2.77 29.82
CA PRO A 149 -22.75 -4.05 29.87
C PRO A 149 -24.25 -3.93 29.59
#